data_AF-A0AAE3MGZ2-F1
#
_entry.id   AF-A0AAE3MGZ2-F1
#
_cell.length_a   1.000
_cell.length_b   1.000
_cell.length_c   1.000
_cell.angle_alpha   90.00
_cell.angle_beta   90.00
_cell.angle_gamma   90.00
#
_symmetry.space_group_name_H-M   'P 1'
#
loop_
_entity.id
_entity.type
_entity.pdbx_description
1 polymer ?
#
loop_
_entity_poly.entity_id
_entity_poly.type
_entity_poly.pdbx_seq_one_letter_code
_entity_poly.pdbx_strand_id
1 'polypeptide(L)'
;MNNQSLLYNEINTLDDVSLEAKISFYEEILNSMPASVHVTQIDENLNTLPLWVNKTFEKIIGFNLKERQKYGYAGSNGHFYHPDDIYSIKNNIRYLIENPHIPFGSIVFRIKTASNSYKWIYMIGKVFKKTSVGYQFLCVAIDIDDRLAFNNREMNIYLKEISRLTNQVKLSKLTKTERKTIALFGKGFSTKEVASKLNRSYETINNHKRNIFKKLGFHKITELVSFAEICGL
;
A
#
# COMPACT_ATOMS: atom_id res chain seq x y z
N MET A 1 -11.53 22.18 24.31
CA MET A 1 -10.25 21.62 24.79
C MET A 1 -9.78 20.60 23.77
N ASN A 2 -8.48 20.60 23.44
CA ASN A 2 -7.93 19.75 22.38
C ASN A 2 -7.80 18.30 22.88
N ASN A 3 -8.12 17.27 22.09
CA ASN A 3 -8.09 15.87 22.56
C ASN A 3 -6.70 15.45 23.09
N GLN A 4 -5.61 16.05 22.58
CA GLN A 4 -4.26 15.83 23.10
C GLN A 4 -4.06 16.38 24.53
N SER A 5 -4.69 17.51 24.90
CA SER A 5 -4.55 18.06 26.25
C SER A 5 -5.34 17.27 27.29
N LEU A 6 -6.48 16.69 26.89
CA LEU A 6 -7.27 15.80 27.76
C LEU A 6 -6.54 14.49 28.03
N LEU A 7 -5.98 13.86 26.98
CA LEU A 7 -5.22 12.62 27.13
C LEU A 7 -3.93 12.82 27.95
N TYR A 8 -3.23 13.94 27.75
CA TYR A 8 -2.04 14.27 28.53
C TYR A 8 -2.35 14.44 30.02
N ASN A 9 -3.47 15.08 30.35
CA ASN A 9 -3.92 15.23 31.73
C ASN A 9 -4.34 13.88 32.33
N GLU A 10 -5.04 13.03 31.57
CA GLU A 10 -5.43 11.69 32.01
C GLU A 10 -4.20 10.79 32.30
N ILE A 11 -3.18 10.85 31.45
CA ILE A 11 -1.92 10.09 31.65
C ILE A 11 -1.19 10.55 32.91
N ASN A 12 -1.08 11.86 33.14
CA ASN A 12 -0.38 12.40 34.32
C ASN A 12 -1.13 12.15 35.64
N THR A 13 -2.38 11.71 35.60
CA THR A 13 -3.15 11.34 36.79
C THR A 13 -3.07 9.86 37.15
N LEU A 14 -2.48 9.03 36.28
CA LEU A 14 -2.30 7.60 36.54
C LEU A 14 -0.97 7.34 37.25
N ASP A 15 -0.97 6.41 38.20
CA ASP A 15 0.27 5.86 38.76
C ASP A 15 0.93 4.87 37.78
N ASP A 16 2.19 4.52 38.06
CA ASP A 16 2.98 3.62 37.21
C ASP A 16 2.27 2.26 37.03
N VAL A 17 1.63 1.73 38.07
CA VAL A 17 0.88 0.47 38.04
C VAL A 17 -0.30 0.55 37.07
N SER A 18 -1.06 1.64 37.10
CA SER A 18 -2.20 1.84 36.20
C SER A 18 -1.76 2.06 34.76
N LEU A 19 -0.61 2.70 34.53
CA LEU A 19 -0.01 2.85 33.21
C LEU A 19 0.45 1.50 32.65
N GLU A 20 1.14 0.69 33.46
CA GLU A 20 1.56 -0.67 33.09
C GLU A 20 0.35 -1.54 32.73
N ALA A 21 -0.71 -1.51 33.54
CA ALA A 21 -1.95 -2.24 33.27
C ALA A 21 -2.60 -1.82 31.94
N LYS A 22 -2.65 -0.51 31.65
CA LYS A 22 -3.22 0.03 30.40
C LYS A 22 -2.38 -0.34 29.18
N ILE A 23 -1.05 -0.31 29.29
CA ILE A 23 -0.13 -0.77 28.24
C ILE A 23 -0.30 -2.28 27.99
N SER A 24 -0.30 -3.09 29.06
CA SER A 24 -0.50 -4.53 28.97
C SER A 24 -1.81 -4.89 28.27
N PHE A 25 -2.90 -4.18 28.56
CA PHE A 25 -4.18 -4.36 27.90
C PHE A 25 -4.11 -4.10 26.38
N TYR A 26 -3.46 -3.01 25.96
CA TYR A 26 -3.30 -2.72 24.53
C TYR A 26 -2.36 -3.70 23.83
N GLU A 27 -1.30 -4.14 24.50
CA GLU A 27 -0.43 -5.19 23.96
C GLU A 27 -1.19 -6.50 23.80
N GLU A 28 -2.05 -6.88 24.75
CA GLU A 28 -2.89 -8.07 24.64
C GLU A 28 -3.82 -7.99 23.42
N ILE A 29 -4.50 -6.85 23.22
CA ILE A 29 -5.34 -6.62 22.04
C ILE A 29 -4.52 -6.78 20.75
N LEU A 30 -3.39 -6.09 20.64
CA LEU A 30 -2.55 -6.09 19.44
C LEU A 30 -1.94 -7.47 19.16
N ASN A 31 -1.57 -8.21 20.20
CA ASN A 31 -0.99 -9.55 20.09
C ASN A 31 -2.02 -10.65 19.83
N SER A 32 -3.30 -10.40 20.12
CA SER A 32 -4.40 -11.32 19.83
C SER A 32 -4.90 -11.22 18.38
N MET A 33 -4.49 -10.18 17.64
CA MET A 33 -4.89 -10.02 16.24
C MET A 33 -4.28 -11.10 15.35
N PRO A 34 -5.06 -11.71 14.42
CA PRO A 34 -4.54 -12.62 13.38
C PRO A 34 -3.89 -11.84 12.22
N ALA A 35 -3.29 -10.71 12.53
CA ALA A 35 -2.59 -9.84 11.61
C ALA A 35 -1.37 -9.26 12.30
N SER A 36 -0.31 -9.04 11.54
CA SER A 36 0.77 -8.20 12.00
C SER A 36 0.29 -6.76 12.06
N VAL A 37 0.56 -6.09 13.18
CA VAL A 37 0.50 -4.63 13.29
C VAL A 37 1.92 -4.17 13.59
N HIS A 38 2.41 -3.19 12.84
CA HIS A 38 3.78 -2.72 13.01
C HIS A 38 3.96 -1.26 12.57
N VAL A 39 4.97 -0.63 13.17
CA VAL A 39 5.45 0.70 12.77
C VAL A 39 6.80 0.53 12.10
N THR A 40 6.92 1.06 10.88
CA THR A 40 8.14 0.97 10.07
C THR A 40 8.68 2.36 9.78
N GLN A 41 9.97 2.56 9.99
CA GLN A 41 10.70 3.73 9.51
C GLN A 41 11.07 3.53 8.04
N ILE A 42 10.86 4.57 7.25
CA ILE A 42 11.21 4.67 5.85
C ILE A 42 12.27 5.77 5.71
N ASP A 43 13.41 5.43 5.14
CA ASP A 43 14.47 6.40 4.84
C ASP A 43 14.20 7.19 3.53
N GLU A 44 15.07 8.12 3.19
CA GLU A 44 15.00 8.91 1.95
C GLU A 44 15.07 8.05 0.67
N ASN A 45 15.66 6.86 0.76
CA ASN A 45 15.82 5.90 -0.32
C ASN A 45 14.65 4.90 -0.41
N LEU A 46 13.61 5.11 0.39
CA LEU A 46 12.40 4.28 0.50
C LEU A 46 12.70 2.86 0.99
N ASN A 47 13.78 2.68 1.75
CA ASN A 47 14.11 1.44 2.43
C ASN A 47 13.39 1.37 3.77
N THR A 48 13.11 0.16 4.23
CA THR A 48 12.21 -0.08 5.37
C THR A 48 12.96 -0.65 6.57
N LEU A 49 12.73 -0.11 7.76
CA LEU A 49 13.25 -0.61 9.03
C LEU A 49 12.11 -0.69 10.06
N PRO A 50 11.67 -1.88 10.49
CA PRO A 50 10.64 -1.99 11.52
C PRO A 50 11.16 -1.42 12.86
N LEU A 51 10.34 -0.60 13.51
CA LEU A 51 10.62 0.02 14.81
C LEU A 51 9.87 -0.66 15.95
N TRP A 52 8.63 -1.08 15.66
CA TRP A 52 7.76 -1.76 16.61
C TRP A 52 6.89 -2.76 15.86
N VAL A 53 6.64 -3.92 16.47
CA VAL A 53 5.84 -5.01 15.91
C VAL A 53 5.05 -5.70 17.01
N ASN A 54 3.87 -6.24 16.68
CA ASN A 54 3.19 -7.19 17.56
C ASN A 54 3.77 -8.62 17.40
N LYS A 55 3.43 -9.54 18.31
CA LYS A 55 3.86 -10.95 18.28
C LYS A 55 3.47 -11.67 17.00
N THR A 56 2.35 -11.32 16.38
CA THR A 56 1.91 -11.95 15.12
C THR A 56 2.85 -11.66 13.96
N PHE A 57 3.52 -10.50 13.92
CA PHE A 57 4.57 -10.24 12.93
C PHE A 57 5.65 -11.32 12.95
N GLU A 58 6.20 -11.63 14.13
CA GLU A 58 7.28 -12.61 14.30
C GLU A 58 6.80 -14.02 13.93
N LYS A 59 5.55 -14.37 14.28
CA LYS A 59 4.93 -15.64 13.88
C LYS A 59 4.82 -15.81 12.37
N ILE A 60 4.51 -14.74 11.64
CA ILE A 60 4.33 -14.80 10.18
C ILE A 60 5.68 -15.06 9.49
N ILE A 61 6.71 -14.30 9.85
CA ILE A 61 8.00 -14.29 9.11
C ILE A 61 9.09 -15.15 9.75
N GLY A 62 8.94 -15.55 11.01
CA GLY A 62 9.92 -16.35 11.75
C GLY A 62 11.14 -15.59 12.27
N PHE A 63 11.19 -14.27 12.09
CA PHE A 63 12.24 -13.39 12.63
C PHE A 63 11.67 -12.52 13.74
N ASN A 64 12.43 -12.35 14.81
CA ASN A 64 12.12 -11.34 15.82
C ASN A 64 12.55 -9.93 15.38
N LEU A 65 12.06 -8.90 16.08
CA LEU A 65 12.35 -7.51 15.74
C LEU A 65 13.86 -7.19 15.75
N LYS A 66 14.62 -7.73 16.72
CA LYS A 66 16.07 -7.47 16.82
C LYS A 66 16.81 -8.08 15.63
N GLU A 67 16.45 -9.29 15.21
CA GLU A 67 17.01 -9.94 14.02
C GLU A 67 16.74 -9.13 12.76
N ARG A 68 15.52 -8.59 12.61
CA ARG A 68 15.19 -7.68 11.52
C ARG A 68 16.07 -6.43 11.52
N GLN A 69 16.25 -5.82 12.68
CA GLN A 69 16.98 -4.57 12.83
C GLN A 69 18.50 -4.71 12.61
N LYS A 70 19.08 -5.91 12.80
CA LYS A 70 20.51 -6.16 12.51
C LYS A 70 20.92 -5.83 11.08
N TYR A 71 20.00 -5.95 10.12
CA TYR A 71 20.27 -5.63 8.71
C TYR A 71 20.10 -4.15 8.38
N GLY A 72 19.63 -3.33 9.33
CA GLY A 72 19.29 -1.92 9.10
C GLY A 72 18.35 -1.74 7.90
N TYR A 73 18.47 -0.60 7.23
CA TYR A 73 17.71 -0.30 6.02
C TYR A 73 18.10 -1.18 4.82
N ALA A 74 19.33 -1.68 4.77
CA ALA A 74 19.80 -2.53 3.67
C ALA A 74 19.02 -3.86 3.60
N GLY A 75 18.50 -4.34 4.73
CA GLY A 75 17.73 -5.57 4.81
C GLY A 75 16.51 -5.60 3.89
N SER A 76 15.84 -4.46 3.65
CA SER A 76 14.60 -4.45 2.88
C SER A 76 14.83 -4.93 1.44
N ASN A 77 15.84 -4.39 0.75
CA ASN A 77 16.09 -4.72 -0.66
C ASN A 77 17.09 -5.88 -0.83
N GLY A 78 17.98 -6.09 0.15
CA GLY A 78 19.06 -7.07 0.03
C GLY A 78 18.76 -8.44 0.66
N HIS A 79 17.71 -8.55 1.49
CA HIS A 79 17.50 -9.76 2.28
C HIS A 79 16.03 -10.18 2.41
N PHE A 80 15.12 -9.24 2.63
CA PHE A 80 13.75 -9.58 3.05
C PHE A 80 12.71 -9.54 1.94
N TYR A 81 12.75 -8.56 1.03
CA TYR A 81 11.79 -8.50 -0.06
C TYR A 81 12.24 -9.33 -1.26
N HIS A 82 11.29 -9.93 -1.96
CA HIS A 82 11.59 -10.57 -3.24
C HIS A 82 12.01 -9.50 -4.27
N PRO A 83 13.07 -9.74 -5.07
CA PRO A 83 13.60 -8.77 -6.03
C PRO A 83 12.55 -8.13 -6.95
N ASP A 84 11.66 -8.92 -7.55
CA ASP A 84 10.62 -8.39 -8.46
C ASP A 84 9.61 -7.46 -7.77
N ASP A 85 9.44 -7.57 -6.46
CA ASP A 85 8.41 -6.82 -5.73
C ASP A 85 8.95 -5.48 -5.22
N ILE A 86 10.27 -5.30 -5.17
CA ILE A 86 10.95 -4.10 -4.63
C ILE A 86 10.46 -2.83 -5.34
N TYR A 87 10.37 -2.85 -6.67
CA TYR A 87 9.94 -1.69 -7.44
C TYR A 87 8.50 -1.27 -7.06
N SER A 88 7.59 -2.23 -6.98
CA SER A 88 6.19 -2.00 -6.61
C SER A 88 6.06 -1.48 -5.18
N ILE A 89 6.83 -2.03 -4.24
CA ILE A 89 6.88 -1.57 -2.84
C ILE A 89 7.33 -0.12 -2.77
N LYS A 90 8.47 0.23 -3.39
CA LYS A 90 8.99 1.60 -3.37
C LYS A 90 8.03 2.58 -4.04
N ASN A 91 7.41 2.19 -5.15
CA ASN A 91 6.44 3.04 -5.83
C ASN A 91 5.19 3.28 -4.97
N ASN A 92 4.70 2.26 -4.25
CA ASN A 92 3.58 2.39 -3.33
C ASN A 92 3.89 3.35 -2.16
N ILE A 93 5.07 3.19 -1.54
CA ILE A 93 5.54 4.07 -0.47
C ILE A 93 5.64 5.51 -0.96
N ARG A 94 6.31 5.75 -2.10
CA ARG A 94 6.45 7.08 -2.70
C ARG A 94 5.10 7.72 -2.95
N TYR A 95 4.18 6.96 -3.54
CA TYR A 95 2.83 7.41 -3.82
C TYR A 95 2.10 7.88 -2.57
N LEU A 96 2.19 7.16 -1.45
CA LEU A 96 1.56 7.55 -0.18
C LEU A 96 2.22 8.79 0.43
N ILE A 97 3.54 8.94 0.31
CA ILE A 97 4.26 10.14 0.77
C ILE A 97 3.83 11.38 -0.03
N GLU A 98 3.73 11.26 -1.37
CA GLU A 98 3.34 12.35 -2.26
C GLU A 98 1.85 12.70 -2.17
N ASN A 99 1.03 11.81 -1.59
CA ASN A 99 -0.43 11.94 -1.53
C ASN A 99 -0.95 11.72 -0.10
N PRO A 100 -0.59 12.56 0.87
CA PRO A 100 -0.88 12.35 2.30
C PRO A 100 -2.37 12.40 2.68
N HIS A 101 -3.24 12.86 1.76
CA HIS A 101 -4.70 12.83 1.93
C HIS A 101 -5.29 11.42 1.76
N ILE A 102 -4.52 10.47 1.24
CA ILE A 102 -4.96 9.08 1.10
C ILE A 102 -4.92 8.43 2.48
N PRO A 103 -6.05 7.91 2.99
CA PRO A 103 -6.10 7.40 4.34
C PRO A 103 -5.29 6.11 4.51
N PHE A 104 -5.27 5.24 3.49
CA PHE A 104 -4.51 3.99 3.47
C PHE A 104 -4.16 3.59 2.03
N GLY A 105 -2.94 3.09 1.82
CA GLY A 105 -2.58 2.33 0.62
C GLY A 105 -2.49 0.84 0.92
N SER A 106 -2.55 0.04 -0.14
CA SER A 106 -2.44 -1.41 -0.05
C SER A 106 -1.44 -1.95 -1.06
N ILE A 107 -0.84 -3.09 -0.74
CA ILE A 107 0.10 -3.80 -1.61
C ILE A 107 0.11 -5.30 -1.28
N VAL A 108 0.31 -6.14 -2.29
CA VAL A 108 0.64 -7.56 -2.14
C VAL A 108 2.07 -7.77 -2.58
N PHE A 109 2.88 -8.45 -1.77
CA PHE A 109 4.28 -8.73 -2.07
C PHE A 109 4.77 -9.98 -1.34
N ARG A 110 5.92 -10.52 -1.76
CA ARG A 110 6.57 -11.66 -1.13
C ARG A 110 7.62 -11.19 -0.12
N ILE A 111 7.57 -11.79 1.06
CA ILE A 111 8.58 -11.60 2.11
C ILE A 111 9.31 -12.91 2.40
N LYS A 112 10.63 -12.81 2.55
CA LYS A 112 11.50 -13.92 2.90
C LYS A 112 11.38 -14.24 4.40
N THR A 113 11.19 -15.51 4.72
CA THR A 113 11.06 -16.02 6.09
C THR A 113 12.41 -16.49 6.64
N ALA A 114 12.46 -16.75 7.94
CA ALA A 114 13.61 -17.37 8.60
C ALA A 114 13.93 -18.79 8.09
N SER A 115 12.94 -19.50 7.54
CA SER A 115 13.13 -20.80 6.89
C SER A 115 13.64 -20.69 5.44
N ASN A 116 14.00 -19.49 4.98
CA ASN A 116 14.52 -19.21 3.63
C ASN A 116 13.48 -19.47 2.51
N SER A 117 12.20 -19.55 2.84
CA SER A 117 11.08 -19.57 1.89
C SER A 117 10.49 -18.16 1.72
N TYR A 118 9.61 -17.99 0.72
CA TYR A 118 8.82 -16.78 0.55
C TYR A 118 7.38 -17.03 0.96
N LYS A 119 6.77 -16.02 1.60
CA LYS A 119 5.34 -15.95 1.85
C LYS A 119 4.74 -14.73 1.18
N TRP A 120 3.52 -14.87 0.65
CA TRP A 120 2.74 -13.75 0.16
C TRP A 120 2.08 -13.00 1.31
N ILE A 121 2.28 -11.68 1.31
CA ILE A 121 1.73 -10.78 2.30
C ILE A 121 0.82 -9.78 1.62
N TYR A 122 -0.40 -9.65 2.12
CA TYR A 122 -1.22 -8.46 1.88
C TYR A 122 -0.94 -7.45 2.98
N MET A 123 -0.55 -6.24 2.61
CA MET A 123 -0.26 -5.16 3.53
C MET A 123 -1.11 -3.93 3.22
N ILE A 124 -1.68 -3.34 4.26
CA ILE A 124 -2.29 -2.03 4.24
C ILE A 124 -1.43 -1.12 5.11
N GLY A 125 -1.16 0.09 4.65
CA GLY A 125 -0.36 1.04 5.43
C GLY A 125 -0.72 2.49 5.13
N LYS A 126 -0.33 3.36 6.06
CA LYS A 126 -0.43 4.80 5.91
C LYS A 126 0.79 5.50 6.48
N VAL A 127 1.03 6.72 6.01
CA VAL A 127 1.97 7.62 6.67
C VAL A 127 1.44 7.92 8.06
N PHE A 128 2.20 7.55 9.09
CA PHE A 128 1.88 7.82 10.48
C PHE A 128 2.38 9.20 10.91
N LYS A 129 3.65 9.51 10.60
CA LYS A 129 4.22 10.85 10.78
C LYS A 129 5.49 11.05 9.93
N LYS A 130 5.80 12.30 9.64
CA LYS A 130 7.12 12.71 9.12
C LYS A 130 8.12 12.75 10.28
N THR A 131 9.37 12.41 10.00
CA THR A 131 10.50 12.40 10.94
C THR A 131 11.68 13.15 10.35
N SER A 132 12.75 13.35 11.12
CA SER A 132 14.00 13.96 10.63
C SER A 132 14.72 13.12 9.57
N VAL A 133 14.49 11.80 9.54
CA VAL A 133 15.19 10.85 8.67
C VAL A 133 14.28 10.21 7.62
N GLY A 134 13.10 10.80 7.38
CA GLY A 134 12.10 10.29 6.42
C GLY A 134 10.72 10.19 7.05
N TYR A 135 10.08 9.03 6.95
CA TYR A 135 8.68 8.85 7.34
C TYR A 135 8.47 7.59 8.17
N GLN A 136 7.57 7.63 9.14
CA GLN A 136 7.06 6.43 9.79
C GLN A 136 5.73 6.03 9.18
N PHE A 137 5.57 4.75 8.95
CA PHE A 137 4.35 4.14 8.44
C PHE A 137 3.75 3.25 9.53
N LEU A 138 2.42 3.34 9.68
CA LEU A 138 1.63 2.35 10.43
C LEU A 138 1.12 1.34 9.42
N CYS A 139 1.45 0.07 9.63
CA CYS A 139 1.14 -1.01 8.71
C CYS A 139 0.39 -2.14 9.41
N VAL A 140 -0.54 -2.75 8.67
CA VAL A 140 -1.19 -4.01 9.00
C VAL A 140 -0.87 -4.99 7.88
N ALA A 141 -0.33 -6.15 8.23
CA ALA A 141 0.05 -7.18 7.26
C ALA A 141 -0.59 -8.53 7.62
N ILE A 142 -1.09 -9.22 6.60
CA ILE A 142 -1.75 -10.53 6.72
C ILE A 142 -1.00 -11.51 5.81
N ASP A 143 -0.66 -12.66 6.37
CA ASP A 143 -0.21 -13.81 5.60
C ASP A 143 -1.38 -14.34 4.77
N ILE A 144 -1.20 -14.34 3.45
CA ILE A 144 -2.23 -14.81 2.53
C ILE A 144 -1.88 -16.14 1.89
N ASP A 145 -0.73 -16.78 2.16
CA ASP A 145 -0.33 -18.03 1.51
C ASP A 145 -1.42 -19.11 1.58
N ASP A 146 -1.98 -19.37 2.76
CA ASP A 146 -3.07 -20.33 2.94
C ASP A 146 -4.32 -19.95 2.14
N ARG A 147 -4.57 -18.65 1.94
CA ARG A 147 -5.70 -18.13 1.14
C ARG A 147 -5.42 -18.17 -0.36
N LEU A 148 -4.15 -18.15 -0.76
CA LEU A 148 -3.73 -18.28 -2.16
C LEU A 148 -3.72 -19.76 -2.62
N ALA A 149 -3.60 -20.69 -1.69
CA ALA A 149 -3.66 -22.14 -1.97
C ALA A 149 -5.08 -22.63 -2.40
N PHE A 150 -6.15 -21.84 -2.19
CA PHE A 150 -7.55 -22.28 -2.37
C PHE A 150 -8.14 -22.22 -3.79
N ASN A 151 -7.34 -22.01 -4.85
CA ASN A 151 -7.64 -22.01 -6.30
C ASN A 151 -7.55 -20.64 -6.97
N ASN A 152 -6.97 -20.64 -8.17
CA ASN A 152 -6.72 -19.51 -9.07
C ASN A 152 -7.92 -18.58 -9.34
N ARG A 153 -9.15 -18.97 -9.03
CA ARG A 153 -10.37 -18.19 -9.31
C ARG A 153 -10.66 -17.15 -8.21
N GLU A 154 -10.46 -17.50 -6.94
CA GLU A 154 -10.68 -16.59 -5.81
C GLU A 154 -9.51 -15.60 -5.67
N MET A 155 -8.29 -16.04 -5.98
CA MET A 155 -7.11 -15.19 -6.17
C MET A 155 -7.39 -14.02 -7.12
N ASN A 156 -7.99 -14.29 -8.27
CA ASN A 156 -8.33 -13.26 -9.24
C ASN A 156 -9.37 -12.27 -8.71
N ILE A 157 -10.26 -12.71 -7.81
CA ILE A 157 -11.24 -11.83 -7.16
C ILE A 157 -10.54 -10.94 -6.12
N TYR A 158 -9.65 -11.48 -5.30
CA TYR A 158 -8.86 -10.71 -4.32
C TYR A 158 -7.89 -9.72 -4.99
N LEU A 159 -7.15 -10.16 -6.01
CA LEU A 159 -6.28 -9.29 -6.79
C LEU A 159 -7.06 -8.22 -7.56
N LYS A 160 -8.25 -8.55 -8.09
CA LYS A 160 -9.15 -7.56 -8.69
C LYS A 160 -9.63 -6.56 -7.65
N GLU A 161 -10.03 -6.98 -6.45
CA GLU A 161 -10.56 -6.05 -5.45
C GLU A 161 -9.45 -5.16 -4.88
N ILE A 162 -8.25 -5.71 -4.61
CA ILE A 162 -7.07 -4.92 -4.22
C ILE A 162 -6.70 -3.93 -5.33
N SER A 163 -6.62 -4.40 -6.58
CA SER A 163 -6.34 -3.52 -7.72
C SER A 163 -7.44 -2.49 -7.93
N ARG A 164 -8.72 -2.83 -7.67
CA ARG A 164 -9.86 -1.91 -7.75
C ARG A 164 -9.74 -0.82 -6.69
N LEU A 165 -9.37 -1.16 -5.45
CA LEU A 165 -9.15 -0.20 -4.38
C LEU A 165 -7.97 0.74 -4.70
N THR A 166 -6.84 0.20 -5.16
CA THR A 166 -5.69 1.02 -5.59
C THR A 166 -6.02 1.89 -6.81
N ASN A 167 -6.78 1.35 -7.77
CA ASN A 167 -7.15 2.06 -8.99
C ASN A 167 -8.30 3.05 -8.79
N GLN A 168 -9.18 2.89 -7.79
CA GLN A 168 -10.18 3.90 -7.43
C GLN A 168 -9.51 5.22 -7.03
N VAL A 169 -8.38 5.16 -6.32
CA VAL A 169 -7.59 6.35 -6.00
C VAL A 169 -6.94 6.95 -7.26
N LYS A 170 -6.51 6.12 -8.22
CA LYS A 170 -6.03 6.62 -9.51
C LYS A 170 -7.16 7.25 -10.35
N LEU A 171 -8.36 6.67 -10.32
CA LEU A 171 -9.56 7.19 -10.98
C LEU A 171 -10.04 8.52 -10.41
N SER A 172 -9.84 8.76 -9.11
CA SER A 172 -10.22 10.03 -8.48
C SER A 172 -9.36 11.21 -8.98
N LYS A 173 -8.13 10.94 -9.44
CA LYS A 173 -7.22 11.92 -10.06
C LYS A 173 -7.62 12.33 -11.48
N LEU A 174 -8.55 11.60 -12.09
CA LEU A 174 -9.00 11.84 -13.45
C LEU A 174 -10.25 12.71 -13.47
N THR A 175 -10.35 13.56 -14.47
CA THR A 175 -11.58 14.31 -14.76
C THR A 175 -12.65 13.36 -15.32
N LYS A 176 -13.92 13.80 -15.29
CA LYS A 176 -15.03 13.05 -15.90
C LYS A 176 -14.77 12.75 -17.39
N THR A 177 -14.15 13.68 -18.11
CA THR A 177 -13.80 13.52 -19.53
C THR A 177 -12.67 12.51 -19.72
N GLU A 178 -11.62 12.58 -18.92
CA GLU A 178 -10.51 11.61 -18.97
C GLU A 178 -11.00 10.18 -18.67
N ARG A 179 -11.90 9.99 -17.70
CA ARG A 179 -12.50 8.68 -17.44
C ARG A 179 -13.31 8.14 -18.63
N LYS A 180 -14.11 8.99 -19.29
CA LYS A 180 -14.83 8.61 -20.53
C LYS A 180 -13.87 8.22 -21.65
N THR A 181 -12.77 8.96 -21.81
CA THR A 181 -11.72 8.65 -22.78
C THR A 181 -11.07 7.29 -22.49
N ILE A 182 -10.75 6.99 -21.23
CA ILE A 182 -10.19 5.68 -20.84
C ILE A 182 -11.17 4.54 -21.10
N ALA A 183 -12.45 4.70 -20.76
CA ALA A 183 -13.48 3.68 -20.98
C ALA A 183 -13.58 3.28 -22.47
N LEU A 184 -13.45 4.24 -23.39
CA LEU A 184 -13.47 3.95 -24.81
C LEU A 184 -12.19 3.26 -25.29
N PHE A 185 -11.02 3.65 -24.76
CA PHE A 185 -9.79 2.92 -25.03
C PHE A 185 -9.81 1.49 -24.47
N GLY A 186 -10.39 1.28 -23.28
CA GLY A 186 -10.59 -0.05 -22.67
C GLY A 186 -11.45 -0.99 -23.53
N LYS A 187 -12.40 -0.43 -24.28
CA LYS A 187 -13.23 -1.15 -25.26
C LYS A 187 -12.52 -1.41 -26.59
N GLY A 188 -11.25 -1.03 -26.72
CA GLY A 188 -10.44 -1.27 -27.91
C GLY A 188 -10.58 -0.20 -29.01
N PHE A 189 -11.25 0.92 -28.77
CA PHE A 189 -11.36 1.98 -29.78
C PHE A 189 -10.04 2.71 -29.99
N SER A 190 -9.70 3.00 -31.25
CA SER A 190 -8.57 3.84 -31.64
C SER A 190 -8.80 5.31 -31.27
N THR A 191 -7.74 6.10 -31.20
CA THR A 191 -7.83 7.56 -30.91
C THR A 191 -8.80 8.28 -31.86
N LYS A 192 -8.87 7.87 -33.13
CA LYS A 192 -9.80 8.44 -34.13
C LYS A 192 -11.25 8.11 -33.78
N GLU A 193 -11.54 6.86 -33.44
CA GLU A 193 -12.90 6.43 -33.07
C GLU A 193 -13.35 7.04 -31.73
N VAL A 194 -12.44 7.17 -30.76
CA VAL A 194 -12.70 7.88 -29.50
C VAL A 194 -13.07 9.35 -29.77
N ALA A 195 -12.36 10.01 -30.69
CA ALA A 195 -12.64 11.38 -31.10
C ALA A 195 -14.04 11.52 -31.70
N SER A 196 -14.41 10.63 -32.63
CA SER A 196 -15.76 10.57 -33.20
C SER A 196 -16.83 10.32 -32.13
N LYS A 197 -16.61 9.35 -31.23
CA LYS A 197 -17.59 9.00 -30.18
C LYS A 197 -17.80 10.07 -29.13
N LEU A 198 -16.77 10.87 -28.83
CA LEU A 198 -16.87 11.98 -27.88
C LEU A 198 -17.22 13.32 -28.55
N ASN A 199 -17.42 13.33 -29.88
CA ASN A 199 -17.62 14.53 -30.69
C ASN A 199 -16.53 15.59 -30.43
N ARG A 200 -15.26 15.17 -30.45
CA ARG A 200 -14.08 16.01 -30.23
C ARG A 200 -13.06 15.81 -31.34
N SER A 201 -12.15 16.77 -31.51
CA SER A 201 -11.05 16.63 -32.47
C SER A 201 -10.08 15.53 -32.04
N TYR A 202 -9.42 14.91 -33.02
CA TYR A 202 -8.34 13.94 -32.79
C TYR A 202 -7.28 14.51 -31.84
N GLU A 203 -6.86 15.75 -32.07
CA GLU A 203 -5.83 16.42 -31.28
C GLU A 203 -6.24 16.60 -29.82
N THR A 204 -7.52 16.90 -29.57
CA THR A 204 -8.07 17.00 -28.21
C THR A 204 -7.99 15.67 -27.48
N ILE A 205 -8.37 14.56 -28.14
CA ILE A 205 -8.28 13.21 -27.55
C ILE A 205 -6.82 12.81 -27.33
N ASN A 206 -5.93 13.16 -28.26
CA ASN A 206 -4.50 12.88 -28.13
C ASN A 206 -3.89 13.62 -26.93
N ASN A 207 -4.31 14.87 -26.69
CA ASN A 207 -3.94 15.64 -25.50
C ASN A 207 -4.50 15.03 -24.21
N HIS A 208 -5.77 14.59 -24.20
CA HIS A 208 -6.32 13.85 -23.06
C HIS A 208 -5.53 12.58 -22.77
N LYS A 209 -5.18 11.80 -23.80
CA LYS A 209 -4.37 10.58 -23.67
C LYS A 209 -2.99 10.89 -23.06
N ARG A 210 -2.30 11.93 -23.51
CA ARG A 210 -1.02 12.38 -22.91
C ARG A 210 -1.17 12.77 -21.44
N ASN A 211 -2.22 13.51 -21.11
CA ASN A 211 -2.50 13.93 -19.73
C ASN A 211 -2.82 12.73 -18.83
N ILE A 212 -3.59 11.77 -19.33
CA ILE A 212 -3.87 10.51 -18.62
C ILE A 212 -2.58 9.73 -18.37
N PHE A 213 -1.75 9.55 -19.38
CA PHE A 213 -0.46 8.85 -19.25
C PHE A 213 0.42 9.50 -18.18
N LYS A 214 0.52 10.83 -18.20
CA LYS A 214 1.26 11.60 -17.19
C LYS A 214 0.66 11.43 -15.78
N LYS A 215 -0.66 11.50 -15.63
CA LYS A 215 -1.35 11.37 -14.33
C LYS A 215 -1.28 9.97 -13.74
N LEU A 216 -1.25 8.94 -14.59
CA LEU A 216 -1.25 7.54 -14.17
C LEU A 216 0.14 6.90 -14.17
N GLY A 217 1.16 7.58 -14.71
CA GLY A 217 2.51 7.05 -14.87
C GLY A 217 2.60 5.94 -15.92
N PHE A 218 1.73 5.97 -16.93
CA PHE A 218 1.70 4.97 -17.99
C PHE A 218 2.52 5.42 -19.20
N HIS A 219 3.10 4.44 -19.88
CA HIS A 219 3.95 4.66 -21.05
C HIS A 219 3.39 3.98 -22.30
N LYS A 220 2.50 2.99 -22.13
CA LYS A 220 1.90 2.22 -23.22
C LYS A 220 0.38 2.23 -23.14
N ILE A 221 -0.25 2.15 -24.31
CA ILE A 221 -1.72 2.08 -24.41
C ILE A 221 -2.28 0.81 -23.77
N THR A 222 -1.52 -0.29 -23.79
CA THR A 222 -1.88 -1.56 -23.16
C THR A 222 -2.07 -1.42 -21.65
N GLU A 223 -1.26 -0.60 -20.98
CA GLU A 223 -1.42 -0.32 -19.55
C GLU A 223 -2.75 0.42 -19.27
N LEU A 224 -3.14 1.33 -20.16
CA LEU A 224 -4.40 2.05 -20.06
C LEU A 224 -5.61 1.14 -20.32
N VAL A 225 -5.49 0.20 -21.27
CA VAL A 225 -6.52 -0.82 -21.54
C VAL A 225 -6.70 -1.74 -20.33
N SER A 226 -5.61 -2.32 -19.81
CA SER A 226 -5.68 -3.17 -18.60
C SER A 226 -6.21 -2.39 -17.39
N PHE A 227 -5.83 -1.12 -17.24
CA PHE A 227 -6.36 -0.27 -16.18
C PHE A 227 -7.88 -0.06 -16.30
N ALA A 228 -8.40 0.18 -17.50
CA ALA A 228 -9.83 0.31 -17.74
C ALA A 228 -10.60 -0.97 -17.36
N GLU A 229 -10.09 -2.13 -17.77
CA GLU A 229 -10.67 -3.44 -17.47
C GLU A 229 -10.72 -3.71 -15.96
N ILE A 230 -9.61 -3.49 -15.26
CA ILE A 230 -9.52 -3.69 -13.80
C ILE A 230 -10.46 -2.73 -13.04
N CYS A 231 -10.68 -1.53 -13.59
CA CYS A 231 -11.57 -0.53 -13.01
C CYS A 231 -13.06 -0.75 -13.33
N GLY A 232 -13.39 -1.64 -14.27
CA GLY A 232 -14.76 -1.81 -14.78
C GLY A 232 -15.28 -0.62 -15.59
N LEU A 233 -14.41 0.02 -16.40
CA LEU A 233 -14.75 1.13 -17.30
C LEU A 233 -15.11 0.68 -18.71
#